data_AF-A0A5D0XK74-F1
#
_entry.id   AF-A0A5D0XK74-F1
#
_cell.length_a   1.000
_cell.length_b   1.000
_cell.length_c   1.000
_cell.angle_alpha   90.00
_cell.angle_beta   90.00
_cell.angle_gamma   90.00
#
_symmetry.space_group_name_H-M   'P 1'
#
loop_
_entity.id
_entity.type
_entity.pdbx_description
1 polymer ?
#
loop_
_entity_poly.entity_id
_entity_poly.type
_entity_poly.pdbx_seq_one_letter_code
_entity_poly.pdbx_strand_id
1 'polypeptide(L)'
;MMTSFDPLARLDAQMSDVSDVYVGAGQDAESYIGDLERALREAVCAPFLVTATVDEPGIPDANVGDTITGQCVAHSEGYWLIYQSENDRFMCFSGADVENLGAPGIFGSPLGCWSA
;
A
#
# COMPACT_ATOMS: atom_id res chain seq x y z
N MET A 1 -16.71 -19.14 -2.56
CA MET A 1 -16.47 -18.26 -3.71
C MET A 1 -15.60 -17.13 -3.20
N MET A 2 -14.34 -17.06 -3.61
CA MET A 2 -13.50 -15.90 -3.34
C MET A 2 -13.99 -14.79 -4.28
N THR A 3 -14.61 -13.76 -3.72
CA THR A 3 -14.94 -12.55 -4.48
C THR A 3 -13.61 -11.87 -4.79
N SER A 4 -13.13 -12.00 -6.02
CA SER A 4 -12.02 -11.17 -6.49
C SER A 4 -12.54 -9.73 -6.55
N PHE A 5 -12.09 -8.89 -5.63
CA PHE A 5 -12.38 -7.46 -5.67
C PHE A 5 -11.49 -6.80 -6.71
N ASP A 6 -12.07 -5.88 -7.50
CA ASP A 6 -11.29 -5.03 -8.38
C ASP A 6 -10.39 -4.13 -7.51
N PRO A 7 -9.06 -4.27 -7.60
CA PRO A 7 -8.14 -3.57 -6.72
C PRO A 7 -8.17 -2.05 -6.94
N LEU A 8 -8.42 -1.57 -8.16
CA LEU A 8 -8.53 -0.13 -8.43
C LEU A 8 -9.86 0.43 -7.92
N ALA A 9 -10.95 -0.32 -8.07
CA ALA A 9 -12.22 0.08 -7.47
C ALA A 9 -12.14 0.14 -5.94
N ARG A 10 -11.37 -0.77 -5.32
CA ARG A 10 -11.13 -0.75 -3.87
C ARG A 10 -10.27 0.43 -3.45
N LEU A 11 -9.24 0.76 -4.25
CA LEU A 11 -8.39 1.92 -4.05
C LEU A 11 -9.22 3.22 -4.09
N ASP A 12 -10.02 3.40 -5.14
CA ASP A 12 -10.88 4.58 -5.28
C ASP A 12 -11.90 4.70 -4.13
N ALA A 13 -12.47 3.57 -3.68
CA ALA A 13 -13.42 3.56 -2.58
C ALA A 13 -12.80 3.95 -1.23
N GLN A 14 -11.50 3.72 -1.03
CA GLN A 14 -10.78 4.03 0.21
C GLN A 14 -9.88 5.26 0.12
N MET A 15 -9.79 5.93 -1.03
CA MET A 15 -8.90 7.07 -1.24
C MET A 15 -9.16 8.24 -0.28
N SER A 16 -10.38 8.34 0.27
CA SER A 16 -10.76 9.37 1.25
C SER A 16 -10.55 8.97 2.71
N ASP A 17 -10.12 7.73 2.96
CA ASP A 17 -9.76 7.28 4.30
C ASP A 17 -8.37 7.80 4.67
N VAL A 18 -8.34 8.68 5.67
CA VAL A 18 -7.12 9.32 6.19
C VAL A 18 -6.89 8.97 7.66
N SER A 19 -7.60 7.96 8.17
CA SER A 19 -7.67 7.65 9.61
C SER A 19 -6.33 7.24 10.22
N ASP A 20 -5.40 6.74 9.42
CA ASP A 20 -4.06 6.29 9.78
C ASP A 20 -2.94 7.13 9.15
N VAL A 21 -3.27 8.25 8.49
CA VAL A 21 -2.28 9.21 7.98
C VAL A 21 -1.74 10.04 9.14
N TYR A 22 -0.43 9.96 9.38
CA TYR A 22 0.22 10.79 10.38
C TYR A 22 0.48 12.20 9.84
N VAL A 23 -0.14 13.21 10.44
CA VAL A 23 0.13 14.63 10.16
C VAL A 23 1.02 15.20 11.26
N GLY A 24 2.19 15.73 10.87
CA GLY A 24 3.15 16.30 11.81
C GLY A 24 2.60 17.54 12.53
N ALA A 25 3.05 17.77 13.78
CA ALA A 25 2.66 18.96 14.53
C ALA A 25 3.09 20.25 13.81
N GLY A 26 2.14 21.16 13.56
CA GLY A 26 2.37 22.42 12.85
C GLY A 26 2.29 22.32 11.32
N GLN A 27 2.03 21.13 10.77
CA GLN A 27 1.76 20.93 9.35
C GLN A 27 0.30 21.24 9.01
N ASP A 28 0.06 21.82 7.83
CA ASP A 28 -1.28 22.00 7.30
C ASP A 28 -1.83 20.64 6.81
N ALA A 29 -2.78 20.09 7.55
CA ALA A 29 -3.31 18.76 7.31
C ALA A 29 -3.99 18.64 5.94
N GLU A 30 -4.77 19.65 5.55
CA GLU A 30 -5.51 19.66 4.29
C GLU A 30 -4.58 19.65 3.08
N SER A 31 -3.58 20.55 3.08
CA SER A 31 -2.59 20.62 2.00
C SER A 31 -1.75 19.34 1.92
N TYR A 32 -1.31 18.80 3.06
CA TYR A 32 -0.51 17.57 3.08
C TYR A 32 -1.28 16.35 2.54
N ILE A 33 -2.51 16.16 3.02
CA ILE A 33 -3.37 15.06 2.55
C ILE A 33 -3.69 15.24 1.06
N GLY A 34 -3.99 16.47 0.62
CA GLY A 34 -4.24 16.75 -0.80
C GLY A 34 -3.03 16.45 -1.69
N ASP A 35 -1.82 16.75 -1.22
CA ASP A 35 -0.58 16.41 -1.92
C ASP A 35 -0.32 14.90 -1.96
N LEU A 36 -0.59 14.17 -0.87
CA LEU A 36 -0.49 12.71 -0.82
C LEU A 36 -1.47 12.05 -1.80
N GLU A 37 -2.73 12.47 -1.80
CA GLU A 37 -3.74 11.94 -2.73
C GLU A 37 -3.32 12.18 -4.18
N ARG A 38 -2.85 13.39 -4.49
CA ARG A 38 -2.36 13.73 -5.83
C ARG A 38 -1.18 12.84 -6.23
N ALA A 39 -0.18 12.70 -5.36
CA ALA A 39 1.00 11.88 -5.64
C ALA A 39 0.63 10.40 -5.84
N LEU A 40 -0.29 9.87 -5.03
CA LEU A 40 -0.76 8.49 -5.18
C LEU A 40 -1.49 8.31 -6.52
N ARG A 41 -2.40 9.21 -6.88
CA ARG A 41 -3.11 9.16 -8.17
C ARG A 41 -2.18 9.20 -9.37
N GLU A 42 -1.12 10.01 -9.30
CA GLU A 42 -0.09 10.07 -10.35
C GLU A 42 0.72 8.78 -10.48
N ALA A 43 0.84 8.00 -9.41
CA ALA A 43 1.58 6.74 -9.36
C ALA A 43 0.73 5.49 -9.64
N VAL A 44 -0.59 5.62 -9.79
CA VAL A 44 -1.49 4.49 -10.09
C VAL A 44 -1.10 3.80 -11.40
N CYS A 45 -1.08 2.48 -11.38
CA CYS A 45 -0.75 1.64 -12.53
C CYS A 45 -1.84 0.60 -12.80
N ALA A 46 -1.80 -0.01 -13.99
CA ALA A 46 -2.61 -1.19 -14.27
C ALA A 46 -2.22 -2.32 -13.29
N PRO A 47 -3.17 -3.02 -12.65
CA PRO A 47 -2.83 -3.99 -11.62
C PRO A 47 -2.06 -5.19 -12.16
N PHE A 48 -1.01 -5.59 -11.45
CA PHE A 48 -0.25 -6.82 -11.71
C PHE A 48 0.19 -7.49 -10.41
N LEU A 49 0.40 -8.80 -10.45
CA LEU A 49 0.84 -9.56 -9.29
C LEU A 49 2.30 -9.26 -8.97
N VAL A 50 2.58 -9.04 -7.70
CA VAL A 50 3.93 -8.91 -7.16
C VAL A 50 4.05 -9.74 -5.90
N THR A 51 5.29 -10.09 -5.57
CA THR A 51 5.61 -10.81 -4.34
C THR A 51 6.65 -10.03 -3.54
N ALA A 52 6.61 -10.15 -2.22
CA ALA A 52 7.64 -9.63 -1.34
C ALA A 52 7.98 -10.62 -0.23
N THR A 53 9.18 -10.46 0.32
CA THR A 53 9.60 -11.17 1.55
C THR A 53 9.17 -10.34 2.75
N VAL A 54 8.53 -10.97 3.74
CA VAL A 54 8.12 -10.30 4.98
C VAL A 54 9.35 -9.95 5.81
N ASP A 55 9.52 -8.67 6.10
CA ASP A 55 10.58 -8.14 6.94
C ASP A 55 10.07 -7.92 8.38
N GLU A 56 10.98 -7.72 9.34
CA GLU A 56 10.60 -7.31 10.69
C GLU A 56 9.81 -5.97 10.63
N PRO A 57 8.73 -5.80 11.43
CA PRO A 57 8.29 -6.65 12.55
C PRO A 57 7.36 -7.82 12.15
N GLY A 58 7.10 -8.02 10.86
CA GLY A 58 6.12 -8.99 10.35
C GLY A 58 4.76 -8.38 10.04
N ILE A 59 3.83 -9.22 9.57
CA ILE A 59 2.43 -8.87 9.30
C ILE A 59 1.50 -9.86 10.04
N PRO A 60 0.24 -9.49 10.36
CA PRO A 60 -0.62 -10.29 11.26
C PRO A 60 -0.83 -11.78 10.90
N ASP A 61 -0.65 -12.12 9.63
CA ASP A 61 -1.00 -13.41 9.01
C ASP A 61 0.17 -14.03 8.23
N ALA A 62 1.40 -13.51 8.39
CA ALA A 62 2.61 -14.13 7.86
C ALA A 62 3.82 -13.87 8.76
N ASN A 63 4.79 -14.78 8.75
CA ASN A 63 6.00 -14.68 9.55
C ASN A 63 7.10 -13.96 8.77
N VAL A 64 8.07 -13.38 9.49
CA VAL A 64 9.31 -12.85 8.90
C VAL A 64 10.00 -13.93 8.06
N GLY A 65 10.39 -13.58 6.84
CA GLY A 65 10.96 -14.48 5.84
C GLY A 65 9.94 -15.20 4.95
N ASP A 66 8.64 -15.16 5.28
CA ASP A 66 7.61 -15.70 4.40
C ASP A 66 7.49 -14.85 3.13
N THR A 67 7.08 -15.47 2.02
CA THR A 67 6.73 -14.76 0.79
C THR A 67 5.23 -14.50 0.75
N ILE A 68 4.86 -13.25 0.51
CA ILE A 68 3.47 -12.84 0.32
C ILE A 68 3.24 -12.28 -1.07
N THR A 69 2.01 -12.39 -1.53
CA THR A 69 1.56 -11.98 -2.86
C THR A 69 0.45 -10.94 -2.73
N GLY A 70 0.42 -10.00 -3.67
CA GLY A 70 -0.71 -9.09 -3.85
C GLY A 70 -0.67 -8.42 -5.22
N GLN A 71 -1.65 -7.56 -5.47
CA GLN A 71 -1.73 -6.79 -6.70
C GLN A 71 -1.16 -5.40 -6.47
N CYS A 72 -0.09 -5.05 -7.19
CA CYS A 72 0.40 -3.67 -7.22
C CYS A 72 -0.66 -2.78 -7.88
N VAL A 73 -1.03 -1.68 -7.22
CA VAL A 73 -2.00 -0.70 -7.73
C VAL A 73 -1.39 0.68 -7.95
N ALA A 74 -0.29 0.99 -7.28
CA ALA A 74 0.49 2.19 -7.50
C ALA A 74 1.95 1.94 -7.10
N HIS A 75 2.90 2.57 -7.77
CA HIS A 75 4.30 2.51 -7.37
C HIS A 75 5.09 3.74 -7.81
N SER A 76 6.03 4.17 -6.97
CA SER A 76 6.93 5.29 -7.26
C SER A 76 8.21 5.17 -6.43
N GLU A 77 9.37 5.41 -7.03
CA GLU A 77 10.67 5.52 -6.34
C GLU A 77 10.98 4.41 -5.32
N GLY A 78 10.59 3.17 -5.61
CA GLY A 78 10.82 2.02 -4.75
C GLY A 78 9.79 1.80 -3.64
N TYR A 79 8.72 2.59 -3.64
CA TYR A 79 7.51 2.38 -2.84
C TYR A 79 6.41 1.77 -3.71
N TRP A 80 5.72 0.77 -3.16
CA TRP A 80 4.74 -0.01 -3.89
C TRP A 80 3.49 -0.19 -3.02
N LEU A 81 2.37 0.33 -3.50
CA LEU A 81 1.07 0.13 -2.85
C LEU A 81 0.44 -1.14 -3.40
N ILE A 82 0.20 -2.09 -2.50
CA ILE A 82 -0.27 -3.43 -2.84
C ILE A 82 -1.65 -3.65 -2.25
N TYR A 83 -2.59 -4.11 -3.07
CA TYR A 83 -3.85 -4.64 -2.58
C TYR A 83 -3.77 -6.16 -2.43
N GLN A 84 -4.09 -6.66 -1.23
CA GLN A 84 -4.18 -8.08 -0.94
C GLN A 84 -5.65 -8.48 -0.79
N SER A 85 -6.18 -9.16 -1.81
CA SER A 85 -7.59 -9.52 -1.91
C SER A 85 -8.06 -10.51 -0.84
N GLU A 86 -7.17 -11.39 -0.38
CA GLU A 86 -7.43 -12.45 0.59
C GLU A 86 -7.87 -11.88 1.94
N ASN A 87 -7.32 -10.73 2.30
CA ASN A 87 -7.57 -10.04 3.57
C ASN A 87 -8.26 -8.68 3.38
N ASP A 88 -8.61 -8.30 2.14
CA ASP A 88 -9.17 -7.01 1.77
C ASP A 88 -8.42 -5.81 2.40
N ARG A 89 -7.10 -5.75 2.18
CA ARG A 89 -6.24 -4.72 2.78
C ARG A 89 -5.22 -4.14 1.80
N PHE A 90 -4.77 -2.92 2.08
CA PHE A 90 -3.60 -2.33 1.45
C PHE A 90 -2.36 -2.57 2.30
N MET A 91 -1.21 -2.72 1.64
CA MET A 91 0.10 -2.88 2.25
C MET A 91 1.14 -2.10 1.45
N CYS A 92 2.24 -1.72 2.10
CA CYS A 92 3.41 -1.20 1.41
C CYS A 92 4.44 -2.30 1.24
N PHE A 93 4.91 -2.45 0.01
CA PHE A 93 6.20 -3.08 -0.26
C PHE A 93 7.24 -2.00 -0.56
N SER A 94 8.50 -2.32 -0.29
CA SER A 94 9.64 -1.45 -0.57
C SER A 94 10.72 -2.22 -1.32
N GLY A 95 11.35 -1.58 -2.29
CA GLY A 95 12.46 -2.15 -3.05
C GLY A 95 12.61 -1.51 -4.44
N ALA A 96 13.83 -1.48 -4.97
CA ALA A 96 14.10 -0.87 -6.27
C ALA A 96 13.71 -1.77 -7.46
N ASP A 97 13.49 -3.06 -7.21
CA ASP A 97 13.25 -4.08 -8.21
C ASP A 97 12.04 -4.93 -7.81
N VAL A 98 11.11 -5.13 -8.76
CA VAL A 98 9.87 -5.88 -8.57
C VAL A 98 10.12 -7.33 -8.16
N GLU A 99 11.27 -7.90 -8.52
CA GLU A 99 11.65 -9.27 -8.16
C GLU A 99 12.26 -9.37 -6.75
N ASN A 100 12.59 -8.23 -6.13
CA ASN A 100 13.33 -8.15 -4.86
C ASN A 100 12.68 -7.15 -3.89
N LEU A 101 11.38 -7.33 -3.64
CA LEU A 101 10.61 -6.50 -2.72
C LEU A 101 10.63 -7.05 -1.29
N GLY A 102 10.67 -6.12 -0.33
CA GLY A 102 10.46 -6.36 1.09
C GLY A 102 9.10 -5.84 1.56
N ALA A 103 8.52 -6.48 2.58
CA ALA A 103 7.25 -6.11 3.19
C ALA A 103 7.46 -5.76 4.69
N PRO A 104 7.69 -4.49 5.03
CA PRO A 104 8.11 -4.04 6.37
C PRO A 104 6.97 -3.97 7.40
N GLY A 105 5.85 -4.67 7.19
CA GLY A 105 4.74 -4.66 8.15
C GLY A 105 3.84 -3.43 8.11
N ILE A 106 3.90 -2.62 7.04
CA ILE A 106 3.05 -1.43 6.85
C ILE A 106 1.78 -1.83 6.10
N PHE A 107 0.62 -1.63 6.72
CA PHE A 107 -0.70 -1.91 6.15
C PHE A 107 -1.75 -0.99 6.76
N GLY A 108 -2.84 -0.72 6.02
CA GLY A 108 -3.87 0.23 6.45
C GLY A 108 -4.67 0.80 5.29
N SER A 109 -5.03 2.08 5.41
CA SER A 109 -5.63 2.85 4.31
C SER A 109 -4.60 3.07 3.18
N PRO A 110 -5.05 3.32 1.94
CA PRO A 110 -4.16 3.65 0.84
C PRO A 110 -3.24 4.83 1.14
N LEU A 111 -3.76 5.90 1.74
CA LEU A 111 -2.99 7.11 2.02
C LEU A 111 -2.06 6.93 3.22
N GLY A 112 -2.49 6.20 4.25
CA GLY A 112 -1.63 5.83 5.38
C GLY A 112 -0.42 5.04 4.90
N CYS A 113 -0.66 4.01 4.08
CA CYS A 113 0.37 3.25 3.40
C CYS A 113 1.30 4.15 2.56
N TRP A 114 0.72 4.98 1.69
CA TRP A 114 1.49 5.83 0.78
C TRP A 114 2.34 6.91 1.48
N SER A 115 1.97 7.27 2.72
CA SER A 115 2.68 8.26 3.53
C SER A 115 3.83 7.70 4.38
N ALA A 116 3.99 6.38 4.43
CA ALA A 116 4.83 5.66 5.39
C ALA A 116 6.32 5.58 5.02
#